data_AF-A0A918MPX2-F1
#
_entry.id   AF-A0A918MPX2-F1
#
_cell.length_a   1.000
_cell.length_b   1.000
_cell.length_c   1.000
_cell.angle_alpha   90.00
_cell.angle_beta   90.00
_cell.angle_gamma   90.00
#
_symmetry.space_group_name_H-M   'P 1'
#
loop_
_entity.id
_entity.type
_entity.pdbx_description
1 polymer ?
#
loop_
_entity_poly.entity_id
_entity_poly.type
_entity_poly.pdbx_seq_one_letter_code
_entity_poly.pdbx_strand_id
1 'polypeptide(L)'
;MNKKYYQLTILYFFTMFSVAGQENDITGKLFSTYEKYQEPSISERRIKHDDIQPLIAKIGEDSRFQVNKVGESIEGRSLSLISIGTGTTNVFLWSQMHGDEPTATQAIFDILHFLSSDDLQQEKDEILKNLKLHFLPMLNPDGAQVYKRRNALGIDINRDALMLQSPEGRTLKRVRDSLDAKFGFNLHDQSTYYNAERTNKPATISYLAPAFNYEKEINEVRGDAMKVIVFMNRIIQNYAPGQVGRYNDDFEPRAFGDNIQKWGTSAILIESGGYKDDVEKQFIRKLNYVSILSAIYTIAKENYKDISISEYEEIPQNDRKLFDLKLKGVIYNLLDKQYQLDIGIHRNEVDIPNKNSFYYSSRVADQGDLSTFYGYDVLEAEEYTIKPGKVYPNILKNIEELSQLKVMEILKSGYTYIRVENIPEKKRFSEWPIHIIGPSYKVSKFDLQVGINPTFLLEKDGENEFAIINGFLINLSTGDGKFKNALILR
;
A
#
# COMPACT_ATOMS: atom_id res chain seq x y z
N MET A 1 79.92 14.93 31.33
CA MET A 1 79.26 13.91 30.48
C MET A 1 77.88 13.65 31.03
N ASN A 2 76.82 14.08 30.34
CA ASN A 2 75.43 13.65 30.57
C ASN A 2 74.57 14.20 29.42
N LYS A 3 74.29 13.39 28.40
CA LYS A 3 73.32 13.69 27.36
C LYS A 3 72.03 12.93 27.67
N LYS A 4 70.94 13.68 27.78
CA LYS A 4 69.59 13.22 28.06
C LYS A 4 69.06 12.33 26.93
N TYR A 5 68.43 11.23 27.32
CA TYR A 5 67.68 10.30 26.48
C TYR A 5 66.38 10.97 26.01
N TYR A 6 66.14 10.99 24.69
CA TYR A 6 64.80 11.20 24.13
C TYR A 6 64.20 9.82 23.88
N GLN A 7 63.09 9.52 24.58
CA GLN A 7 62.28 8.34 24.34
C GLN A 7 61.54 8.51 23.00
N LEU A 8 61.79 7.57 22.09
CA LEU A 8 61.08 7.41 20.83
C LEU A 8 59.91 6.45 21.08
N THR A 9 58.69 6.97 21.27
CA THR A 9 57.49 6.14 21.33
C THR A 9 56.88 6.08 19.93
N ILE A 10 57.29 5.08 19.14
CA ILE A 10 56.62 4.73 17.88
C ILE A 10 55.40 3.87 18.22
N LEU A 11 54.23 4.47 18.11
CA LEU A 11 52.94 3.82 18.25
C LEU A 11 52.65 3.05 16.93
N TYR A 12 52.86 1.73 16.92
CA TYR A 12 52.41 0.88 15.82
C TYR A 12 50.89 0.71 15.92
N PHE A 13 50.15 1.52 15.17
CA PHE A 13 48.76 1.24 14.84
C PHE A 13 48.73 0.09 13.83
N PHE A 14 48.43 -1.12 14.30
CA PHE A 14 48.00 -2.21 13.42
C PHE A 14 46.62 -1.84 12.86
N THR A 15 46.59 -1.29 11.66
CA THR A 15 45.37 -1.26 10.84
C THR A 15 45.10 -2.69 10.38
N MET A 16 44.30 -3.40 11.18
CA MET A 16 43.46 -4.48 10.67
C MET A 16 42.47 -3.84 9.70
N PHE A 17 42.90 -3.64 8.45
CA PHE A 17 41.95 -3.60 7.34
C PHE A 17 41.35 -5.00 7.29
N SER A 18 40.21 -5.14 7.96
CA SER A 18 39.23 -6.14 7.61
C SER A 18 38.98 -5.94 6.11
N VAL A 19 39.48 -6.89 5.32
CA VAL A 19 38.99 -7.16 3.99
C VAL A 19 37.56 -7.66 4.20
N ALA A 20 36.65 -6.72 4.48
CA ALA A 20 35.24 -6.92 4.19
C ALA A 20 35.20 -7.03 2.67
N GLY A 21 35.15 -8.27 2.18
CA GLY A 21 34.98 -8.54 0.78
C GLY A 21 33.82 -7.71 0.26
N GLN A 22 34.06 -7.00 -0.84
CA GLN A 22 33.00 -6.52 -1.72
C GLN A 22 32.27 -7.74 -2.27
N GLU A 23 31.38 -8.33 -1.49
CA GLU A 23 30.22 -8.99 -2.07
C GLU A 23 29.39 -7.86 -2.68
N ASN A 24 29.38 -7.83 -4.01
CA ASN A 24 28.42 -7.10 -4.80
C ASN A 24 27.01 -7.52 -4.36
N ASP A 25 26.45 -6.86 -3.35
CA ASP A 25 25.13 -7.18 -2.85
C ASP A 25 24.08 -6.86 -3.93
N ILE A 26 23.66 -7.90 -4.65
CA ILE A 26 22.59 -7.83 -5.65
C ILE A 26 21.37 -7.10 -5.09
N THR A 27 21.04 -7.29 -3.82
CA THR A 27 19.84 -6.68 -3.23
C THR A 27 19.94 -5.14 -3.19
N GLY A 28 21.13 -4.62 -2.90
CA GLY A 28 21.46 -3.20 -3.06
C GLY A 28 21.32 -2.69 -4.50
N LYS A 29 21.77 -3.47 -5.48
CA LYS A 29 21.65 -3.14 -6.90
C LYS A 29 20.18 -3.11 -7.34
N LEU A 30 19.37 -4.08 -6.93
CA LEU A 30 17.94 -4.15 -7.25
C LEU A 30 17.20 -2.85 -6.91
N PHE A 31 17.44 -2.28 -5.73
CA PHE A 31 16.79 -1.03 -5.34
C PHE A 31 17.33 0.19 -6.13
N SER A 32 18.64 0.28 -6.30
CA SER A 32 19.29 1.44 -6.92
C SER A 32 19.10 1.52 -8.44
N THR A 33 18.89 0.38 -9.11
CA THR A 33 18.67 0.34 -10.57
C THR A 33 17.22 0.16 -11.00
N TYR A 34 16.28 0.08 -10.03
CA TYR A 34 14.85 -0.17 -10.27
C TYR A 34 14.24 0.65 -11.43
N GLU A 35 14.54 1.94 -11.52
CA GLU A 35 13.94 2.85 -12.52
C GLU A 35 14.20 2.41 -13.97
N LYS A 36 15.22 1.56 -14.21
CA LYS A 36 15.49 0.98 -15.53
C LYS A 36 14.47 -0.07 -15.96
N TYR A 37 13.83 -0.73 -14.99
CA TYR A 37 12.96 -1.88 -15.23
C TYR A 37 11.47 -1.55 -15.00
N GLN A 38 11.17 -0.41 -14.38
CA GLN A 38 9.80 0.05 -14.18
C GLN A 38 9.05 0.11 -15.52
N GLU A 39 7.90 -0.56 -15.62
CA GLU A 39 6.99 -0.44 -16.77
C GLU A 39 6.25 0.91 -16.72
N PRO A 40 6.51 1.84 -17.67
CA PRO A 40 5.97 3.20 -17.63
C PRO A 40 4.48 3.30 -18.01
N SER A 41 3.92 2.34 -18.74
CA SER A 41 2.50 2.34 -19.15
C SER A 41 1.54 2.05 -17.99
N ILE A 42 2.05 1.50 -16.89
CA ILE A 42 1.29 1.26 -15.67
C ILE A 42 1.78 2.23 -14.59
N SER A 43 1.25 3.46 -14.58
CA SER A 43 1.64 4.50 -13.61
C SER A 43 0.59 4.75 -12.52
N GLU A 44 -0.63 4.26 -12.72
CA GLU A 44 -1.75 4.34 -11.77
C GLU A 44 -2.08 2.95 -11.25
N ARG A 45 -2.57 2.87 -10.01
CA ARG A 45 -2.87 1.57 -9.37
C ARG A 45 -4.12 0.90 -9.94
N ARG A 46 -5.05 1.62 -10.57
CA ARG A 46 -6.32 1.05 -11.08
C ARG A 46 -6.15 0.36 -12.44
N ILE A 47 -5.36 -0.70 -12.45
CA ILE A 47 -5.06 -1.49 -13.64
C ILE A 47 -6.19 -2.45 -13.99
N LYS A 48 -6.50 -2.57 -15.27
CA LYS A 48 -7.48 -3.49 -15.82
C LYS A 48 -6.81 -4.61 -16.59
N HIS A 49 -7.59 -5.64 -16.91
CA HIS A 49 -7.12 -6.78 -17.67
C HIS A 49 -6.59 -6.38 -19.05
N ASP A 50 -7.27 -5.46 -19.74
CA ASP A 50 -6.88 -4.97 -21.07
C ASP A 50 -5.54 -4.21 -21.04
N ASP A 51 -5.23 -3.51 -19.93
CA ASP A 51 -4.00 -2.72 -19.80
C ASP A 51 -2.75 -3.63 -19.79
N ILE A 52 -2.89 -4.85 -19.26
CA ILE A 52 -1.77 -5.79 -19.13
C ILE A 52 -1.63 -6.76 -20.32
N GLN A 53 -2.65 -6.89 -21.19
CA GLN A 53 -2.56 -7.83 -22.33
C GLN A 53 -1.43 -7.49 -23.31
N PRO A 54 -1.20 -6.21 -23.70
CA PRO A 54 -0.08 -5.86 -24.57
C PRO A 54 1.28 -6.22 -23.95
N LEU A 55 1.41 -6.07 -22.64
CA LEU A 55 2.64 -6.40 -21.91
C LEU A 55 2.91 -7.90 -21.91
N ILE A 56 1.87 -8.71 -21.66
CA ILE A 56 1.96 -10.17 -21.72
C ILE A 56 2.33 -10.63 -23.13
N ALA A 57 1.73 -10.04 -24.16
CA ALA A 57 2.02 -10.36 -25.55
C ALA A 57 3.49 -10.04 -25.89
N LYS A 58 3.99 -8.87 -25.49
CA LYS A 58 5.38 -8.45 -25.69
C LYS A 58 6.37 -9.37 -24.97
N ILE A 59 6.09 -9.78 -23.73
CA ILE A 59 6.92 -10.77 -23.03
C ILE A 59 6.93 -12.11 -23.77
N GLY A 60 5.82 -12.50 -24.40
CA GLY A 60 5.73 -13.71 -25.21
C GLY A 60 6.55 -13.70 -26.51
N GLU A 61 7.06 -12.54 -26.95
CA GLU A 61 7.96 -12.44 -28.11
C GLU A 61 9.39 -12.89 -27.76
N ASP A 62 9.76 -12.87 -26.47
CA ASP A 62 11.05 -13.34 -25.98
C ASP A 62 11.02 -14.85 -25.74
N SER A 63 11.84 -15.58 -26.49
CA SER A 63 11.90 -17.04 -26.48
C SER A 63 12.37 -17.65 -25.15
N ARG A 64 12.93 -16.83 -24.24
CA ARG A 64 13.25 -17.26 -22.87
C ARG A 64 12.00 -17.46 -22.02
N PHE A 65 10.89 -16.81 -22.38
CA PHE A 65 9.63 -16.89 -21.65
C PHE A 65 8.66 -17.86 -22.32
N GLN A 66 7.88 -18.55 -21.49
CA GLN A 66 6.74 -19.35 -21.92
C GLN A 66 5.46 -18.71 -21.39
N VAL A 67 4.60 -18.24 -22.29
CA VAL A 67 3.31 -17.64 -21.95
C VAL A 67 2.19 -18.60 -22.35
N ASN A 68 1.40 -19.05 -21.37
CA ASN A 68 0.27 -19.94 -21.61
C ASN A 68 -1.02 -19.34 -21.04
N LYS A 69 -2.12 -19.41 -21.80
CA LYS A 69 -3.45 -19.23 -21.23
C LYS A 69 -3.78 -20.45 -20.38
N VAL A 70 -3.99 -20.26 -19.09
CA VAL A 70 -4.27 -21.33 -18.13
C VAL A 70 -5.72 -21.36 -17.69
N GLY A 71 -6.52 -20.32 -17.94
CA GLY A 71 -7.92 -20.32 -17.58
C GLY A 71 -8.65 -19.09 -18.10
N GLU A 72 -9.89 -18.93 -17.64
CA GLU A 72 -10.73 -17.78 -17.89
C GLU A 72 -11.49 -17.41 -16.61
N SER A 73 -11.80 -16.13 -16.45
CA SER A 73 -12.72 -15.66 -15.42
C SER A 73 -14.18 -15.95 -15.77
N ILE A 74 -15.11 -15.58 -14.89
CA ILE A 74 -16.55 -15.73 -15.11
C ILE A 74 -17.01 -14.96 -16.36
N GLU A 75 -16.49 -13.76 -16.58
CA GLU A 75 -16.81 -12.94 -17.77
C GLU A 75 -15.95 -13.29 -19.00
N GLY A 76 -15.16 -14.36 -18.95
CA GLY A 76 -14.39 -14.88 -20.09
C GLY A 76 -13.04 -14.18 -20.32
N ARG A 77 -12.54 -13.39 -19.36
CA ARG A 77 -11.20 -12.77 -19.46
C ARG A 77 -10.11 -13.81 -19.22
N SER A 78 -9.09 -13.83 -20.07
CA SER A 78 -8.00 -14.81 -20.01
C SER A 78 -7.16 -14.71 -18.73
N LEU A 79 -6.80 -15.86 -18.16
CA LEU A 79 -5.79 -15.98 -17.12
C LEU A 79 -4.52 -16.54 -17.74
N SER A 80 -3.40 -15.80 -17.62
CA SER A 80 -2.12 -16.15 -18.23
C SER A 80 -1.10 -16.58 -17.18
N LEU A 81 -0.34 -17.64 -17.47
CA LEU A 81 0.82 -18.09 -16.71
C LEU A 81 2.08 -17.82 -17.54
N ILE A 82 2.99 -17.01 -16.99
CA ILE A 82 4.26 -16.64 -17.62
C ILE A 82 5.36 -17.39 -16.88
N SER A 83 6.18 -18.15 -17.59
CA SER A 83 7.23 -18.97 -16.99
C SER A 83 8.61 -18.69 -17.59
N ILE A 84 9.65 -18.76 -16.77
CA ILE A 84 11.05 -18.59 -17.21
C ILE A 84 11.99 -19.41 -16.31
N GLY A 85 13.12 -19.83 -16.85
CA GLY A 85 14.12 -20.62 -16.15
C GLY A 85 14.04 -22.11 -16.44
N THR A 86 15.10 -22.80 -16.03
CA THR A 86 15.36 -24.22 -16.33
C THR A 86 15.62 -25.05 -15.08
N GLY A 87 15.65 -24.41 -13.91
CA GLY A 87 15.86 -25.09 -12.65
C GLY A 87 14.74 -26.06 -12.29
N THR A 88 15.05 -27.02 -11.43
CA THR A 88 14.11 -28.06 -10.99
C THR A 88 13.17 -27.58 -9.88
N THR A 89 13.51 -26.49 -9.18
CA THR A 89 12.67 -25.93 -8.12
C THR A 89 11.68 -24.94 -8.70
N ASN A 90 10.39 -25.28 -8.67
CA ASN A 90 9.32 -24.38 -9.11
C ASN A 90 8.98 -23.36 -8.02
N VAL A 91 8.94 -22.07 -8.40
CA VAL A 91 8.48 -20.95 -7.57
C VAL A 91 7.29 -20.31 -8.25
N PHE A 92 6.16 -20.26 -7.55
CA PHE A 92 4.89 -19.78 -8.10
C PHE A 92 4.46 -18.46 -7.45
N LEU A 93 4.18 -17.44 -8.24
CA LEU A 93 3.74 -16.13 -7.80
C LEU A 93 2.39 -15.81 -8.41
N TRP A 94 1.42 -15.41 -7.61
CA TRP A 94 0.13 -14.94 -8.10
C TRP A 94 -0.26 -13.65 -7.40
N SER A 95 -0.91 -12.75 -8.16
CA SER A 95 -1.37 -11.47 -7.67
C SER A 95 -2.83 -11.22 -8.03
N GLN A 96 -3.41 -10.24 -7.33
CA GLN A 96 -4.72 -9.66 -7.63
C GLN A 96 -5.82 -10.73 -7.70
N MET A 97 -5.80 -11.66 -6.74
CA MET A 97 -6.95 -12.52 -6.46
C MET A 97 -8.12 -11.73 -5.87
N HIS A 98 -7.80 -10.61 -5.22
CA HIS A 98 -8.71 -9.52 -4.99
C HIS A 98 -8.49 -8.46 -6.06
N GLY A 99 -9.55 -8.04 -6.74
CA GLY A 99 -9.43 -7.16 -7.91
C GLY A 99 -8.95 -5.75 -7.61
N ASP A 100 -9.12 -5.28 -6.38
CA ASP A 100 -8.71 -3.96 -5.86
C ASP A 100 -7.30 -3.94 -5.25
N GLU A 101 -6.51 -5.01 -5.43
CA GLU A 101 -5.16 -5.17 -4.87
C GLU A 101 -4.08 -5.29 -5.98
N PRO A 102 -3.78 -4.20 -6.70
CA PRO A 102 -3.01 -4.20 -7.94
C PRO A 102 -1.49 -4.06 -7.77
N THR A 103 -1.00 -3.70 -6.57
CA THR A 103 0.37 -3.19 -6.39
C THR A 103 1.42 -4.18 -6.85
N ALA A 104 1.27 -5.44 -6.45
CA ALA A 104 2.21 -6.49 -6.80
C ALA A 104 2.09 -6.94 -8.26
N THR A 105 0.93 -6.79 -8.90
CA THR A 105 0.79 -7.01 -10.35
C THR A 105 1.70 -6.06 -11.12
N GLN A 106 1.77 -4.78 -10.72
CA GLN A 106 2.69 -3.81 -11.32
C GLN A 106 4.15 -4.25 -11.12
N ALA A 107 4.50 -4.68 -9.90
CA ALA A 107 5.85 -5.15 -9.59
C ALA A 107 6.23 -6.43 -10.38
N ILE A 108 5.29 -7.32 -10.68
CA ILE A 108 5.54 -8.48 -11.54
C ILE A 108 6.03 -8.05 -12.92
N PHE A 109 5.42 -7.03 -13.53
CA PHE A 109 5.87 -6.55 -14.84
C PHE A 109 7.28 -5.93 -14.78
N ASP A 110 7.61 -5.24 -13.68
CA ASP A 110 8.98 -4.74 -13.47
C ASP A 110 9.99 -5.88 -13.31
N ILE A 111 9.61 -6.96 -12.62
CA ILE A 111 10.42 -8.17 -12.48
C ILE A 111 10.63 -8.83 -13.84
N LEU A 112 9.57 -8.94 -14.66
CA LEU A 112 9.66 -9.52 -15.99
C LEU A 112 10.62 -8.70 -16.89
N HIS A 113 10.56 -7.37 -16.81
CA HIS A 113 11.52 -6.49 -17.50
C HIS A 113 12.96 -6.66 -17.01
N PHE A 114 13.17 -6.78 -15.70
CA PHE A 114 14.47 -7.08 -15.15
C PHE A 114 15.03 -8.40 -15.70
N LEU A 115 14.20 -9.45 -15.70
CA LEU A 115 14.56 -10.77 -16.21
C LEU A 115 14.82 -10.76 -17.72
N SER A 116 14.11 -9.93 -18.49
CA SER A 116 14.31 -9.79 -19.95
C SER A 116 15.48 -8.88 -20.33
N SER A 117 16.00 -8.05 -19.42
CA SER A 117 17.14 -7.17 -19.72
C SER A 117 18.45 -7.94 -19.96
N ASP A 118 19.52 -7.23 -20.35
CA ASP A 118 20.89 -7.78 -20.42
C ASP A 118 21.72 -7.48 -19.15
N ASP A 119 21.14 -6.77 -18.18
CA ASP A 119 21.81 -6.38 -16.93
C ASP A 119 21.89 -7.56 -15.95
N LEU A 120 22.92 -7.59 -15.08
CA LEU A 120 23.07 -8.58 -13.99
C LEU A 120 22.97 -10.05 -14.45
N GLN A 121 23.56 -10.36 -15.61
CA GLN A 121 23.41 -11.68 -16.23
C GLN A 121 23.93 -12.82 -15.35
N GLN A 122 25.03 -12.62 -14.61
CA GLN A 122 25.57 -13.65 -13.72
C GLN A 122 24.57 -14.03 -12.63
N GLU A 123 23.96 -13.04 -11.99
CA GLU A 123 23.00 -13.27 -10.93
C GLU A 123 21.67 -13.83 -11.47
N LYS A 124 21.22 -13.38 -12.64
CA LYS A 124 20.04 -13.97 -13.31
C LYS A 124 20.28 -15.41 -13.75
N ASP A 125 21.46 -15.73 -14.27
CA ASP A 125 21.82 -17.10 -14.61
C ASP A 125 21.79 -18.01 -13.38
N GLU A 126 22.31 -17.53 -12.25
CA GLU A 126 22.24 -18.25 -10.98
C GLU A 126 20.79 -18.54 -10.56
N ILE A 127 19.92 -17.53 -10.65
CA ILE A 127 18.49 -17.68 -10.35
C ILE A 127 17.84 -18.70 -11.30
N LEU A 128 18.00 -18.52 -12.61
CA LEU A 128 17.25 -19.26 -13.64
C LEU A 128 17.80 -20.68 -13.91
N LYS A 129 19.02 -20.99 -13.48
CA LYS A 129 19.57 -22.37 -13.48
C LYS A 129 19.07 -23.19 -12.29
N ASN A 130 18.83 -22.56 -11.15
CA ASN A 130 18.38 -23.25 -9.93
C ASN A 130 16.86 -23.25 -9.80
N LEU A 131 16.18 -22.22 -10.32
CA LEU A 131 14.74 -22.03 -10.21
C LEU A 131 14.05 -22.02 -11.57
N LYS A 132 12.78 -22.43 -11.57
CA LYS A 132 11.81 -22.13 -12.60
C LYS A 132 10.72 -21.25 -12.00
N LEU A 133 10.60 -20.03 -12.51
CA LEU A 133 9.69 -19.02 -12.00
C LEU A 133 8.40 -19.05 -12.81
N HIS A 134 7.26 -18.94 -12.11
CA HIS A 134 5.92 -18.95 -12.69
C HIS A 134 5.11 -17.78 -12.15
N PHE A 135 4.64 -16.90 -13.02
CA PHE A 135 3.87 -15.71 -12.66
C PHE A 135 2.45 -15.83 -13.21
N LEU A 136 1.44 -15.64 -12.35
CA LEU A 136 0.04 -15.44 -12.70
C LEU A 136 -0.33 -14.00 -12.31
N PRO A 137 -0.16 -13.01 -13.21
CA PRO A 137 -0.17 -11.59 -12.83
C PRO A 137 -1.55 -11.03 -12.45
N MET A 138 -2.64 -11.68 -12.82
CA MET A 138 -3.98 -11.20 -12.47
C MET A 138 -4.94 -12.38 -12.39
N LEU A 139 -5.26 -12.81 -11.18
CA LEU A 139 -6.15 -13.96 -10.97
C LEU A 139 -7.63 -13.58 -11.09
N ASN A 140 -8.02 -12.38 -10.65
CA ASN A 140 -9.40 -11.90 -10.65
C ASN A 140 -9.59 -10.69 -11.58
N PRO A 141 -9.52 -10.88 -12.92
CA PRO A 141 -9.66 -9.78 -13.87
C PRO A 141 -11.06 -9.15 -13.86
N ASP A 142 -12.09 -9.88 -13.43
CA ASP A 142 -13.46 -9.36 -13.33
C ASP A 142 -13.60 -8.38 -12.16
N GLY A 143 -13.03 -8.71 -11.01
CA GLY A 143 -12.93 -7.79 -9.88
C GLY A 143 -12.07 -6.57 -10.23
N ALA A 144 -10.94 -6.78 -10.93
CA ALA A 144 -10.04 -5.72 -11.37
C ALA A 144 -10.74 -4.69 -12.27
N GLN A 145 -11.56 -5.16 -13.22
CA GLN A 145 -12.31 -4.31 -14.14
C GLN A 145 -13.14 -3.23 -13.44
N VAL A 146 -13.64 -3.53 -12.24
CA VAL A 146 -14.51 -2.65 -11.45
C VAL A 146 -13.88 -2.23 -10.11
N TYR A 147 -12.59 -2.48 -9.93
CA TYR A 147 -11.81 -2.20 -8.72
C TYR A 147 -12.50 -2.69 -7.44
N LYS A 148 -12.77 -4.01 -7.39
CA LYS A 148 -13.39 -4.67 -6.22
C LYS A 148 -12.64 -5.92 -5.82
N ARG A 149 -12.65 -6.17 -4.51
CA ARG A 149 -12.15 -7.40 -3.90
C ARG A 149 -12.71 -8.69 -4.49
N ARG A 150 -14.01 -8.76 -4.72
CA ARG A 150 -14.70 -10.00 -5.11
C ARG A 150 -14.83 -10.12 -6.63
N ASN A 151 -14.92 -11.34 -7.14
CA ASN A 151 -15.14 -11.61 -8.57
C ASN A 151 -16.57 -11.25 -9.01
N ALA A 152 -16.92 -11.54 -10.27
CA ALA A 152 -18.24 -11.21 -10.84
C ALA A 152 -19.43 -11.87 -10.10
N LEU A 153 -19.24 -13.03 -9.46
CA LEU A 153 -20.27 -13.69 -8.63
C LEU A 153 -20.37 -13.11 -7.21
N GLY A 154 -19.50 -12.15 -6.85
CA GLY A 154 -19.42 -11.66 -5.49
C GLY A 154 -18.77 -12.67 -4.53
N ILE A 155 -17.96 -13.60 -5.03
CA ILE A 155 -17.15 -14.52 -4.22
C ILE A 155 -15.81 -13.86 -3.89
N ASP A 156 -15.43 -13.91 -2.62
CA ASP A 156 -14.04 -13.69 -2.22
C ASP A 156 -13.27 -14.96 -2.53
N ILE A 157 -12.43 -14.93 -3.58
CA ILE A 157 -11.68 -16.11 -4.04
C ILE A 157 -10.78 -16.62 -2.90
N ASN A 158 -10.24 -15.73 -2.06
CA ASN A 158 -9.43 -16.10 -0.89
C ASN A 158 -10.28 -16.56 0.31
N ARG A 159 -11.54 -16.92 0.10
CA ARG A 159 -12.42 -17.61 1.05
C ARG A 159 -13.15 -18.80 0.41
N ASP A 160 -12.64 -19.28 -0.73
CA ASP A 160 -13.24 -20.33 -1.56
C ASP A 160 -12.29 -21.51 -1.82
N ALA A 161 -11.19 -21.65 -1.07
CA ALA A 161 -10.18 -22.69 -1.32
C ALA A 161 -10.67 -24.13 -1.08
N LEU A 162 -11.73 -24.30 -0.27
CA LEU A 162 -12.32 -25.62 0.01
C LEU A 162 -13.38 -26.05 -1.01
N MET A 163 -14.23 -25.12 -1.45
CA MET A 163 -15.34 -25.43 -2.36
C MET A 163 -14.99 -25.20 -3.83
N LEU A 164 -14.02 -24.32 -4.12
CA LEU A 164 -13.53 -24.02 -5.47
C LEU A 164 -14.67 -23.68 -6.46
N GLN A 165 -15.61 -22.84 -6.03
CA GLN A 165 -16.78 -22.44 -6.82
C GLN A 165 -16.42 -21.48 -7.95
N SER A 166 -15.43 -20.62 -7.73
CA SER A 166 -14.92 -19.69 -8.73
C SER A 166 -14.05 -20.39 -9.80
N PRO A 167 -14.21 -20.09 -11.11
CA PRO A 167 -13.29 -20.59 -12.13
C PRO A 167 -11.85 -20.10 -11.92
N GLU A 168 -11.69 -18.91 -11.33
CA GLU A 168 -10.40 -18.36 -10.93
C GLU A 168 -9.75 -19.23 -9.83
N GLY A 169 -10.49 -19.56 -8.77
CA GLY A 169 -10.01 -20.42 -7.68
C GLY A 169 -9.66 -21.85 -8.16
N ARG A 170 -10.49 -22.44 -9.05
CA ARG A 170 -10.16 -23.73 -9.69
C ARG A 170 -8.89 -23.67 -10.52
N THR A 171 -8.69 -22.57 -11.25
CA THR A 171 -7.48 -22.36 -12.05
C THR A 171 -6.25 -22.27 -11.15
N LEU A 172 -6.31 -21.47 -10.07
CA LEU A 172 -5.21 -21.35 -9.12
C LEU A 172 -4.83 -22.71 -8.51
N LYS A 173 -5.82 -23.47 -8.03
CA LYS A 173 -5.60 -24.81 -7.47
C LYS A 173 -4.92 -25.75 -8.47
N ARG A 174 -5.46 -25.84 -9.69
CA ARG A 174 -4.93 -26.73 -10.73
C ARG A 174 -3.51 -26.34 -11.15
N VAL A 175 -3.24 -25.04 -11.31
CA VAL A 175 -1.89 -24.55 -11.64
C VAL A 175 -0.92 -24.93 -10.52
N ARG A 176 -1.25 -24.61 -9.26
CA ARG A 176 -0.41 -24.98 -8.11
C ARG A 176 -0.10 -26.47 -8.06
N ASP A 177 -1.12 -27.32 -8.24
CA ASP A 177 -0.94 -28.78 -8.21
C ASP A 177 -0.08 -29.28 -9.37
N SER A 178 -0.25 -28.69 -10.57
CA SER A 178 0.52 -29.09 -11.75
C SER A 178 1.99 -28.71 -11.66
N LEU A 179 2.31 -27.63 -10.94
CA LEU A 179 3.68 -27.14 -10.79
C LEU A 179 4.42 -27.85 -9.65
N ASP A 180 3.69 -28.44 -8.68
CA ASP A 180 4.24 -28.94 -7.42
C ASP A 180 5.24 -27.95 -6.81
N ALA A 181 4.82 -26.68 -6.73
CA ALA A 181 5.70 -25.57 -6.40
C ALA A 181 6.24 -25.69 -4.98
N LYS A 182 7.57 -25.59 -4.81
CA LYS A 182 8.23 -25.60 -3.50
C LYS A 182 7.93 -24.32 -2.73
N PHE A 183 7.95 -23.17 -3.43
CA PHE A 183 7.63 -21.86 -2.86
C PHE A 183 6.47 -21.20 -3.60
N GLY A 184 5.64 -20.49 -2.85
CA GLY A 184 4.48 -19.75 -3.35
C GLY A 184 4.46 -18.32 -2.82
N PHE A 185 4.20 -17.33 -3.66
CA PHE A 185 4.01 -15.93 -3.24
C PHE A 185 2.56 -15.52 -3.44
N ASN A 186 1.88 -15.27 -2.31
CA ASN A 186 0.52 -14.75 -2.26
C ASN A 186 0.55 -13.23 -2.15
N LEU A 187 0.31 -12.53 -3.26
CA LEU A 187 0.58 -11.10 -3.36
C LEU A 187 -0.71 -10.28 -3.25
N HIS A 188 -0.77 -9.43 -2.23
CA HIS A 188 -1.97 -8.70 -1.80
C HIS A 188 -1.67 -7.23 -1.48
N ASP A 189 -2.76 -6.48 -1.24
CA ASP A 189 -2.74 -5.14 -0.66
C ASP A 189 -3.54 -5.14 0.65
N GLN A 190 -3.12 -4.30 1.60
CA GLN A 190 -3.84 -4.05 2.83
C GLN A 190 -4.25 -2.58 2.98
N SER A 191 -5.11 -2.32 3.95
CA SER A 191 -5.52 -0.97 4.34
C SER A 191 -4.31 -0.08 4.66
N THR A 192 -4.31 1.14 4.16
CA THR A 192 -3.28 2.16 4.46
C THR A 192 -3.27 2.58 5.94
N TYR A 193 -4.30 2.22 6.71
CA TYR A 193 -4.40 2.50 8.15
C TYR A 193 -3.71 1.49 9.07
N TYR A 194 -3.00 0.50 8.51
CA TYR A 194 -2.13 -0.37 9.32
C TYR A 194 -0.78 0.31 9.59
N ASN A 195 -0.30 0.18 10.82
CA ASN A 195 1.03 0.58 11.28
C ASN A 195 1.79 -0.64 11.83
N ALA A 196 3.12 -0.60 11.81
CA ALA A 196 3.90 -1.54 12.59
C ALA A 196 3.62 -1.30 14.08
N GLU A 197 3.30 -2.35 14.83
CA GLU A 197 2.81 -2.27 16.21
C GLU A 197 3.73 -1.37 17.07
N ARG A 198 3.11 -0.53 17.91
CA ARG A 198 3.80 0.43 18.82
C ARG A 198 4.63 1.51 18.11
N THR A 199 4.50 1.67 16.80
CA THR A 199 5.14 2.76 16.05
C THR A 199 4.10 3.58 15.30
N ASN A 200 4.43 4.84 15.02
CA ASN A 200 3.65 5.71 14.13
C ASN A 200 3.91 5.45 12.64
N LYS A 201 4.69 4.42 12.31
CA LYS A 201 5.13 4.12 10.95
C LYS A 201 4.12 3.20 10.29
N PRO A 202 3.66 3.51 9.06
CA PRO A 202 2.76 2.63 8.36
C PRO A 202 3.40 1.25 8.14
N ALA A 203 2.58 0.20 8.17
CA ALA A 203 2.99 -1.13 7.74
C ALA A 203 3.00 -1.13 6.20
N THR A 204 4.01 -0.49 5.61
CA THR A 204 4.15 -0.32 4.17
C THR A 204 4.21 -1.65 3.45
N ILE A 205 4.96 -2.60 4.03
CA ILE A 205 4.97 -4.00 3.62
C ILE A 205 4.65 -4.84 4.86
N SER A 206 3.80 -5.86 4.70
CA SER A 206 3.67 -6.89 5.74
C SER A 206 3.88 -8.27 5.17
N TYR A 207 4.44 -9.14 6.00
CA TYR A 207 4.69 -10.52 5.63
C TYR A 207 3.88 -11.49 6.50
N LEU A 208 3.59 -12.65 5.95
CA LEU A 208 3.03 -13.78 6.69
C LEU A 208 3.50 -15.10 6.09
N ALA A 209 3.95 -16.02 6.95
CA ALA A 209 4.01 -17.44 6.64
C ALA A 209 2.71 -18.07 7.19
N PRO A 210 1.70 -18.35 6.34
CA PRO A 210 0.37 -18.74 6.79
C PRO A 210 0.43 -19.96 7.72
N ALA A 211 -0.50 -20.03 8.67
CA ALA A 211 -0.67 -21.26 9.43
C ALA A 211 -1.30 -22.34 8.52
N PHE A 212 -1.03 -23.62 8.82
CA PHE A 212 -1.67 -24.75 8.12
C PHE A 212 -2.65 -25.52 9.01
N ASN A 213 -2.75 -25.14 10.30
CA ASN A 213 -3.65 -25.67 11.31
C ASN A 213 -3.93 -24.62 12.41
N TYR A 214 -4.91 -24.91 13.27
CA TYR A 214 -5.33 -24.00 14.34
C TYR A 214 -4.27 -23.82 15.43
N GLU A 215 -3.44 -24.84 15.65
CA GLU A 215 -2.35 -24.87 16.62
C GLU A 215 -1.16 -23.99 16.19
N LYS A 216 -1.17 -23.50 14.95
CA LYS A 216 -0.09 -22.69 14.36
C LYS A 216 1.26 -23.38 14.48
N GLU A 217 1.29 -24.68 14.21
CA GLU A 217 2.53 -25.46 14.23
C GLU A 217 3.51 -24.96 13.17
N ILE A 218 4.80 -25.25 13.36
CA ILE A 218 5.87 -24.95 12.42
C ILE A 218 6.48 -26.27 11.97
N ASN A 219 6.14 -26.67 10.74
CA ASN A 219 6.84 -27.73 10.02
C ASN A 219 7.92 -27.13 9.11
N GLU A 220 8.65 -27.97 8.38
CA GLU A 220 9.69 -27.52 7.43
C GLU A 220 9.14 -26.54 6.39
N VAL A 221 7.97 -26.83 5.81
CA VAL A 221 7.32 -26.00 4.79
C VAL A 221 7.03 -24.59 5.31
N ARG A 222 6.49 -24.46 6.54
CA ARG A 222 6.20 -23.14 7.13
C ARG A 222 7.47 -22.45 7.62
N GLY A 223 8.40 -23.23 8.18
CA GLY A 223 9.70 -22.73 8.62
C GLY A 223 10.52 -22.13 7.49
N ASP A 224 10.51 -22.75 6.30
CA ASP A 224 11.19 -22.23 5.12
C ASP A 224 10.60 -20.89 4.67
N ALA A 225 9.26 -20.76 4.65
CA ALA A 225 8.60 -19.48 4.38
C ALA A 225 8.99 -18.40 5.40
N MET A 226 9.03 -18.73 6.69
CA MET A 226 9.46 -17.81 7.76
C MET A 226 10.90 -17.35 7.56
N LYS A 227 11.82 -18.25 7.23
CA LYS A 227 13.25 -17.93 6.99
C LYS A 227 13.43 -17.00 5.78
N VAL A 228 12.72 -17.25 4.69
CA VAL A 228 12.73 -16.36 3.52
C VAL A 228 12.16 -14.99 3.89
N ILE A 229 11.09 -14.93 4.71
CA ILE A 229 10.54 -13.66 5.20
C ILE A 229 11.56 -12.89 6.03
N VAL A 230 12.32 -13.55 6.91
CA VAL A 230 13.38 -12.88 7.68
C VAL A 230 14.42 -12.27 6.74
N PHE A 231 14.83 -12.99 5.69
CA PHE A 231 15.73 -12.44 4.67
C PHE A 231 15.13 -11.18 4.01
N MET A 232 13.89 -11.26 3.52
CA MET A 232 13.20 -10.12 2.91
C MET A 232 13.09 -8.92 3.88
N ASN A 233 12.74 -9.17 5.15
CA ASN A 233 12.65 -8.13 6.16
C ASN A 233 14.01 -7.42 6.34
N ARG A 234 15.12 -8.17 6.51
CA ARG A 234 16.46 -7.57 6.63
C ARG A 234 16.79 -6.62 5.47
N ILE A 235 16.40 -6.99 4.24
CA ILE A 235 16.60 -6.14 3.06
C ILE A 235 15.69 -4.90 3.08
N ILE A 236 14.38 -5.08 3.30
CA ILE A 236 13.43 -3.97 3.25
C ILE A 236 13.65 -2.95 4.37
N GLN A 237 14.18 -3.36 5.53
CA GLN A 237 14.55 -2.43 6.61
C GLN A 237 15.58 -1.38 6.16
N ASN A 238 16.40 -1.65 5.15
CA ASN A 238 17.35 -0.67 4.60
C ASN A 238 16.67 0.48 3.84
N TYR A 239 15.44 0.26 3.34
CA TYR A 239 14.73 1.21 2.48
C TYR A 239 13.45 1.76 3.13
N ALA A 240 12.85 0.99 4.02
CA ALA A 240 11.63 1.30 4.74
C ALA A 240 11.76 0.94 6.24
N PRO A 241 12.73 1.53 6.97
CA PRO A 241 13.06 1.14 8.34
C PRO A 241 11.86 1.33 9.28
N GLY A 242 11.48 0.26 9.99
CA GLY A 242 10.35 0.22 10.91
C GLY A 242 8.97 0.27 10.23
N GLN A 243 8.89 0.06 8.92
CA GLN A 243 7.64 0.01 8.15
C GLN A 243 7.32 -1.40 7.63
N VAL A 244 7.98 -2.41 8.17
CA VAL A 244 7.67 -3.82 7.93
C VAL A 244 6.89 -4.35 9.12
N GLY A 245 5.77 -5.00 8.86
CA GLY A 245 4.99 -5.69 9.89
C GLY A 245 4.73 -7.16 9.56
N ARG A 246 4.16 -7.88 10.52
CA ARG A 246 3.68 -9.25 10.37
C ARG A 246 2.15 -9.27 10.41
N TYR A 247 1.54 -9.82 9.37
CA TYR A 247 0.08 -9.96 9.33
C TYR A 247 -0.38 -11.05 10.33
N ASN A 248 -1.64 -10.98 10.77
CA ASN A 248 -2.19 -11.99 11.68
C ASN A 248 -2.13 -13.38 11.04
N ASP A 249 -1.63 -14.37 11.80
CA ASP A 249 -1.46 -15.76 11.38
C ASP A 249 -2.57 -16.71 11.89
N ASP A 250 -3.71 -16.17 12.31
CA ASP A 250 -4.91 -16.96 12.60
C ASP A 250 -5.30 -17.82 11.39
N PHE A 251 -5.43 -19.12 11.62
CA PHE A 251 -5.74 -20.08 10.58
C PHE A 251 -7.15 -19.86 10.01
N GLU A 252 -7.24 -19.53 8.72
CA GLU A 252 -8.49 -19.44 7.97
C GLU A 252 -8.58 -20.63 7.00
N PRO A 253 -9.32 -21.69 7.34
CA PRO A 253 -9.34 -22.94 6.57
C PRO A 253 -9.89 -22.78 5.15
N ARG A 254 -10.51 -21.65 4.81
CA ARG A 254 -11.03 -21.36 3.47
C ARG A 254 -10.10 -20.48 2.62
N ALA A 255 -9.02 -19.96 3.19
CA ALA A 255 -8.07 -19.12 2.47
C ALA A 255 -7.10 -19.95 1.64
N PHE A 256 -6.71 -19.40 0.49
CA PHE A 256 -5.75 -20.07 -0.40
C PHE A 256 -4.34 -20.08 0.19
N GLY A 257 -3.92 -19.02 0.90
CA GLY A 257 -2.61 -18.97 1.56
C GLY A 257 -2.39 -20.15 2.50
N ASP A 258 -3.30 -20.31 3.48
CA ASP A 258 -3.30 -21.39 4.47
C ASP A 258 -3.39 -22.78 3.83
N ASN A 259 -4.23 -22.93 2.81
CA ASN A 259 -4.38 -24.22 2.13
C ASN A 259 -3.17 -24.56 1.25
N ILE A 260 -2.56 -23.60 0.55
CA ILE A 260 -1.34 -23.82 -0.24
C ILE A 260 -0.18 -24.21 0.68
N GLN A 261 -0.09 -23.55 1.84
CA GLN A 261 0.82 -23.96 2.92
C GLN A 261 0.58 -25.41 3.35
N LYS A 262 -0.68 -25.75 3.64
CA LYS A 262 -1.12 -27.10 4.04
C LYS A 262 -0.88 -28.16 2.96
N TRP A 263 -0.98 -27.79 1.68
CA TRP A 263 -0.77 -28.69 0.55
C TRP A 263 0.72 -28.93 0.25
N GLY A 264 1.63 -28.30 0.99
CA GLY A 264 3.07 -28.57 0.93
C GLY A 264 3.91 -27.54 0.18
N THR A 265 3.35 -26.38 -0.15
CA THR A 265 4.10 -25.26 -0.74
C THR A 265 4.44 -24.26 0.35
N SER A 266 5.70 -23.84 0.47
CA SER A 266 6.13 -22.77 1.39
C SER A 266 5.55 -21.44 0.92
N ALA A 267 4.37 -21.11 1.44
CA ALA A 267 3.58 -19.95 1.04
C ALA A 267 4.04 -18.72 1.82
N ILE A 268 4.32 -17.65 1.09
CA ILE A 268 4.77 -16.37 1.61
C ILE A 268 3.75 -15.34 1.15
N LEU A 269 3.06 -14.74 2.10
CA LEU A 269 2.13 -13.66 1.82
C LEU A 269 2.86 -12.31 1.97
N ILE A 270 2.64 -11.43 1.00
CA ILE A 270 3.12 -10.03 1.01
C ILE A 270 1.90 -9.12 0.89
N GLU A 271 1.68 -8.27 1.90
CA GLU A 271 0.64 -7.23 1.90
C GLU A 271 1.26 -5.86 1.60
N SER A 272 0.74 -5.17 0.59
CA SER A 272 1.12 -3.80 0.25
C SER A 272 0.21 -2.78 0.94
N GLY A 273 0.72 -2.13 1.99
CA GLY A 273 -0.04 -1.19 2.82
C GLY A 273 -0.05 0.24 2.30
N GLY A 274 0.23 1.20 3.19
CA GLY A 274 0.34 2.61 2.86
C GLY A 274 1.76 3.15 3.03
N TYR A 275 2.08 4.21 2.30
CA TYR A 275 3.29 5.00 2.48
C TYR A 275 2.92 6.48 2.30
N LYS A 276 3.59 7.35 3.04
CA LYS A 276 3.25 8.78 3.02
C LYS A 276 3.43 9.34 1.60
N ASP A 277 2.41 10.04 1.12
CA ASP A 277 2.37 10.69 -0.20
C ASP A 277 2.50 9.74 -1.41
N ASP A 278 2.23 8.45 -1.24
CA ASP A 278 2.31 7.44 -2.31
C ASP A 278 0.95 6.84 -2.66
N VAL A 279 0.03 7.70 -3.11
CA VAL A 279 -1.35 7.30 -3.44
C VAL A 279 -1.36 6.19 -4.50
N GLU A 280 -0.59 6.33 -5.57
CA GLU A 280 -0.51 5.32 -6.63
C GLU A 280 0.42 4.14 -6.30
N LYS A 281 0.92 4.06 -5.06
CA LYS A 281 1.74 2.97 -4.52
C LYS A 281 3.02 2.69 -5.32
N GLN A 282 3.63 3.70 -5.94
CA GLN A 282 4.81 3.53 -6.78
C GLN A 282 6.06 3.22 -5.97
N PHE A 283 6.21 3.80 -4.77
CA PHE A 283 7.30 3.40 -3.88
C PHE A 283 7.07 1.99 -3.32
N ILE A 284 5.83 1.64 -2.99
CA ILE A 284 5.48 0.29 -2.51
C ILE A 284 5.67 -0.77 -3.61
N ARG A 285 5.38 -0.44 -4.88
CA ARG A 285 5.68 -1.26 -6.06
C ARG A 285 7.17 -1.57 -6.14
N LYS A 286 8.03 -0.56 -5.98
CA LYS A 286 9.49 -0.73 -5.90
C LYS A 286 9.92 -1.64 -4.74
N LEU A 287 9.31 -1.50 -3.56
CA LEU A 287 9.59 -2.39 -2.43
C LEU A 287 9.15 -3.84 -2.70
N ASN A 288 8.01 -4.06 -3.37
CA ASN A 288 7.61 -5.39 -3.81
C ASN A 288 8.63 -6.00 -4.79
N TYR A 289 9.06 -5.23 -5.79
CA TYR A 289 10.10 -5.65 -6.74
C TYR A 289 11.37 -6.12 -6.01
N VAL A 290 11.89 -5.30 -5.09
CA VAL A 290 13.10 -5.63 -4.32
C VAL A 290 12.87 -6.82 -3.41
N SER A 291 11.76 -6.87 -2.69
CA SER A 291 11.42 -7.95 -1.76
C SER A 291 11.35 -9.30 -2.48
N ILE A 292 10.57 -9.36 -3.56
CA ILE A 292 10.32 -10.59 -4.31
C ILE A 292 11.62 -11.09 -4.96
N LEU A 293 12.40 -10.22 -5.60
CA LEU A 293 13.68 -10.63 -6.21
C LEU A 293 14.72 -11.03 -5.17
N SER A 294 14.74 -10.40 -4.00
CA SER A 294 15.60 -10.82 -2.89
C SER A 294 15.22 -12.19 -2.36
N ALA A 295 13.92 -12.48 -2.27
CA ALA A 295 13.40 -13.79 -1.90
C ALA A 295 13.79 -14.86 -2.91
N ILE A 296 13.59 -14.59 -4.21
CA ILE A 296 14.00 -15.48 -5.30
C ILE A 296 15.50 -15.75 -5.25
N TYR A 297 16.32 -14.72 -5.02
CA TYR A 297 17.77 -14.87 -4.92
C TYR A 297 18.19 -15.77 -3.75
N THR A 298 17.65 -15.54 -2.54
CA THR A 298 17.98 -16.40 -1.38
C THR A 298 17.49 -17.84 -1.57
N ILE A 299 16.33 -18.04 -2.20
CA ILE A 299 15.82 -19.38 -2.54
C ILE A 299 16.75 -20.08 -3.52
N ALA A 300 17.21 -19.39 -4.58
CA ALA A 300 18.14 -19.95 -5.56
C ALA A 300 19.49 -20.35 -4.96
N LYS A 301 19.98 -19.55 -4.00
CA LYS A 301 21.23 -19.83 -3.26
C LYS A 301 21.07 -20.82 -2.11
N GLU A 302 19.83 -21.13 -1.74
CA GLU A 302 19.47 -21.89 -0.54
C GLU A 302 20.04 -21.35 0.78
N ASN A 303 20.58 -20.13 0.81
CA ASN A 303 21.20 -19.54 2.01
C ASN A 303 20.17 -19.08 3.05
N TYR A 304 18.86 -19.08 2.74
CA TYR A 304 17.81 -18.92 3.74
C TYR A 304 17.82 -20.05 4.77
N LYS A 305 18.34 -21.24 4.43
CA LYS A 305 18.34 -22.41 5.32
C LYS A 305 19.07 -22.15 6.64
N ASP A 306 20.09 -21.31 6.59
CA ASP A 306 20.95 -20.92 7.72
C ASP A 306 20.32 -19.84 8.62
N ILE A 307 19.17 -19.28 8.23
CA ILE A 307 18.47 -18.23 8.98
C ILE A 307 17.68 -18.85 10.13
N SER A 308 17.73 -18.21 11.30
CA SER A 308 16.95 -18.65 12.46
C SER A 308 15.47 -18.29 12.30
N ILE A 309 14.59 -19.22 12.66
CA ILE A 309 13.14 -18.98 12.71
C ILE A 309 12.80 -17.97 13.82
N SER A 310 13.58 -17.89 14.90
CA SER A 310 13.29 -16.97 16.01
C SER A 310 13.24 -15.50 15.58
N GLU A 311 14.01 -15.12 14.55
CA GLU A 311 14.03 -13.76 14.02
C GLU A 311 12.71 -13.37 13.32
N TYR A 312 11.90 -14.36 12.91
CA TYR A 312 10.56 -14.10 12.37
C TYR A 312 9.63 -13.48 13.41
N GLU A 313 9.77 -13.90 14.67
CA GLU A 313 8.98 -13.39 15.80
C GLU A 313 9.39 -11.97 16.23
N GLU A 314 10.58 -11.51 15.81
CA GLU A 314 11.06 -10.16 16.07
C GLU A 314 10.43 -9.13 15.11
N ILE A 315 9.80 -9.57 14.02
CA ILE A 315 9.05 -8.69 13.13
C ILE A 315 7.76 -8.25 13.87
N PRO A 316 7.56 -6.93 14.09
CA PRO A 316 6.40 -6.45 14.82
C PRO A 316 5.10 -6.83 14.10
N GLN A 317 4.04 -7.13 14.84
CA GLN A 317 2.73 -7.35 14.22
C GLN A 317 2.18 -6.07 13.60
N ASN A 318 1.15 -6.20 12.76
CA ASN A 318 0.37 -5.05 12.34
C ASN A 318 -0.58 -4.59 13.45
N ASP A 319 -0.72 -3.29 13.60
CA ASP A 319 -1.76 -2.63 14.40
C ASP A 319 -2.55 -1.67 13.49
N ARG A 320 -3.76 -1.27 13.89
CA ARG A 320 -4.64 -0.43 13.05
C ARG A 320 -4.96 0.88 13.73
N LYS A 321 -3.93 1.73 13.89
CA LYS A 321 -3.99 2.97 14.66
C LYS A 321 -3.61 4.23 13.88
N LEU A 322 -3.61 4.19 12.55
CA LEU A 322 -3.33 5.36 11.71
C LEU A 322 -4.59 6.08 11.23
N PHE A 323 -4.50 7.41 11.26
CA PHE A 323 -5.41 8.35 10.59
C PHE A 323 -4.69 9.04 9.42
N ASP A 324 -5.44 9.55 8.44
CA ASP A 324 -4.87 10.44 7.42
C ASP A 324 -4.45 11.78 8.03
N LEU A 325 -5.28 12.30 8.93
CA LEU A 325 -5.01 13.50 9.70
C LEU A 325 -5.43 13.27 11.15
N LYS A 326 -4.53 13.59 12.09
CA LYS A 326 -4.83 13.64 13.52
C LYS A 326 -4.70 15.09 14.00
N LEU A 327 -5.78 15.63 14.59
CA LEU A 327 -5.73 16.87 15.36
C LEU A 327 -5.54 16.50 16.82
N LYS A 328 -4.54 17.07 17.50
CA LYS A 328 -4.27 16.79 18.90
C LYS A 328 -4.75 17.92 19.80
N GLY A 329 -5.52 17.57 20.82
CA GLY A 329 -5.96 18.50 21.86
C GLY A 329 -6.79 19.69 21.35
N VAL A 330 -7.53 19.56 20.25
CA VAL A 330 -8.34 20.66 19.73
C VAL A 330 -9.49 21.02 20.67
N ILE A 331 -9.81 22.31 20.75
CA ILE A 331 -10.89 22.83 21.57
C ILE A 331 -12.23 22.75 20.83
N TYR A 332 -13.24 22.17 21.46
CA TYR A 332 -14.62 22.13 20.99
C TYR A 332 -15.58 22.69 22.04
N ASN A 333 -16.38 23.68 21.66
CA ASN A 333 -17.39 24.27 22.53
C ASN A 333 -18.74 23.58 22.33
N LEU A 334 -19.29 23.00 23.39
CA LEU A 334 -20.57 22.30 23.40
C LEU A 334 -21.38 22.70 24.64
N LEU A 335 -22.62 23.16 24.43
CA LEU A 335 -23.52 23.60 25.51
C LEU A 335 -22.86 24.59 26.48
N ASP A 336 -22.22 25.63 25.90
CA ASP A 336 -21.51 26.69 26.63
C ASP A 336 -20.34 26.21 27.52
N LYS A 337 -19.86 24.99 27.30
CA LYS A 337 -18.67 24.42 27.93
C LYS A 337 -17.59 24.12 26.90
N GLN A 338 -16.35 24.30 27.34
CA GLN A 338 -15.17 24.01 26.55
C GLN A 338 -14.70 22.59 26.84
N TYR A 339 -14.44 21.83 25.78
CA TYR A 339 -13.86 20.50 25.83
C TYR A 339 -12.60 20.46 24.99
N GLN A 340 -11.62 19.68 25.44
CA GLN A 340 -10.38 19.44 24.71
C GLN A 340 -10.34 17.96 24.32
N LEU A 341 -10.07 17.66 23.04
CA LEU A 341 -10.03 16.29 22.55
C LEU A 341 -9.13 16.14 21.32
N ASP A 342 -8.66 14.93 21.06
CA ASP A 342 -8.07 14.58 19.77
C ASP A 342 -9.18 14.24 18.76
N ILE A 343 -8.92 14.46 17.48
CA ILE A 343 -9.79 14.06 16.37
C ILE A 343 -8.97 13.28 15.34
N GLY A 344 -9.40 12.05 15.04
CA GLY A 344 -8.85 11.22 13.98
C GLY A 344 -9.72 11.29 12.73
N ILE A 345 -9.10 11.52 11.57
CA ILE A 345 -9.80 11.66 10.28
C ILE A 345 -9.31 10.61 9.29
N HIS A 346 -10.27 9.91 8.66
CA HIS A 346 -10.02 9.03 7.51
C HIS A 346 -10.55 9.68 6.23
N ARG A 347 -9.72 9.69 5.19
CA ARG A 347 -10.02 10.15 3.83
C ARG A 347 -10.43 8.95 2.99
N ASN A 348 -11.69 8.53 3.14
CA ASN A 348 -12.22 7.40 2.40
C ASN A 348 -12.35 7.73 0.91
N GLU A 349 -12.00 6.78 0.07
CA GLU A 349 -12.12 6.89 -1.39
C GLU A 349 -13.50 6.47 -1.88
N VAL A 350 -14.01 7.19 -2.88
CA VAL A 350 -15.25 6.88 -3.57
C VAL A 350 -14.97 6.84 -5.07
N ASP A 351 -15.15 5.67 -5.67
CA ASP A 351 -14.93 5.47 -7.10
C ASP A 351 -15.81 6.39 -7.95
N ILE A 352 -15.25 6.90 -9.04
CA ILE A 352 -16.05 7.49 -10.12
C ILE A 352 -16.68 6.38 -11.00
N PRO A 353 -17.73 6.67 -11.80
CA PRO A 353 -18.54 5.63 -12.45
C PRO A 353 -17.80 4.61 -13.33
N ASN A 354 -16.75 5.02 -14.04
CA ASN A 354 -15.93 4.16 -14.92
C ASN A 354 -14.80 3.41 -14.17
N LYS A 355 -14.71 3.58 -12.84
CA LYS A 355 -13.80 2.89 -11.92
C LYS A 355 -12.30 3.10 -12.17
N ASN A 356 -11.91 4.05 -13.03
CA ASN A 356 -10.49 4.36 -13.28
C ASN A 356 -9.90 5.41 -12.32
N SER A 357 -10.72 6.10 -11.52
CA SER A 357 -10.26 7.08 -10.55
C SER A 357 -11.26 7.18 -9.38
N PHE A 358 -11.05 8.12 -8.47
CA PHE A 358 -11.85 8.32 -7.27
C PHE A 358 -11.80 9.77 -6.80
N TYR A 359 -12.67 10.08 -5.85
CA TYR A 359 -12.60 11.30 -5.04
C TYR A 359 -12.70 10.93 -3.56
N TYR A 360 -12.27 11.81 -2.67
CA TYR A 360 -12.37 11.56 -1.24
C TYR A 360 -13.72 12.02 -0.69
N SER A 361 -14.29 11.20 0.20
CA SER A 361 -15.41 11.55 1.07
C SER A 361 -15.03 11.20 2.50
N SER A 362 -14.32 12.12 3.15
CA SER A 362 -13.69 11.90 4.43
C SER A 362 -14.68 11.82 5.58
N ARG A 363 -14.25 11.23 6.69
CA ARG A 363 -15.03 11.04 7.91
C ARG A 363 -14.19 11.33 9.14
N VAL A 364 -14.79 11.92 10.17
CA VAL A 364 -14.27 11.79 11.54
C VAL A 364 -14.35 10.32 11.90
N ALA A 365 -13.20 9.67 12.01
CA ALA A 365 -13.09 8.25 12.26
C ALA A 365 -13.20 7.94 13.75
N ASP A 366 -12.61 8.79 14.59
CA ASP A 366 -12.69 8.70 16.05
C ASP A 366 -12.44 10.07 16.70
N GLN A 367 -12.82 10.24 17.96
CA GLN A 367 -12.62 11.47 18.74
C GLN A 367 -12.53 11.19 20.25
N GLY A 368 -11.69 11.93 20.97
CA GLY A 368 -11.49 11.76 22.42
C GLY A 368 -10.02 11.62 22.80
N ASP A 369 -9.69 10.65 23.65
CA ASP A 369 -8.30 10.30 23.94
C ASP A 369 -7.76 9.37 22.85
N LEU A 370 -7.00 9.94 21.92
CA LEU A 370 -6.33 9.21 20.85
C LEU A 370 -4.82 9.13 21.10
N SER A 371 -4.35 9.24 22.35
CA SER A 371 -2.92 9.27 22.70
C SER A 371 -2.12 8.05 22.20
N THR A 372 -2.77 6.89 22.05
CA THR A 372 -2.18 5.67 21.49
C THR A 372 -2.28 5.55 19.97
N PHE A 373 -2.90 6.52 19.30
CA PHE A 373 -3.10 6.55 17.85
C PHE A 373 -2.20 7.58 17.15
N TYR A 374 -2.01 7.37 15.86
CA TYR A 374 -1.06 8.08 15.02
C TYR A 374 -1.75 8.69 13.80
N GLY A 375 -1.05 9.57 13.09
CA GLY A 375 -1.53 10.15 11.83
C GLY A 375 -0.41 10.25 10.80
N TYR A 376 -0.74 10.08 9.52
CA TYR A 376 0.15 10.43 8.41
C TYR A 376 0.55 11.91 8.48
N ASP A 377 -0.44 12.75 8.77
CA ASP A 377 -0.26 14.15 9.15
C ASP A 377 -0.82 14.38 10.57
N VAL A 378 -0.13 15.20 11.35
CA VAL A 378 -0.52 15.56 12.72
C VAL A 378 -0.46 17.07 12.86
N LEU A 379 -1.53 17.66 13.40
CA LEU A 379 -1.56 19.05 13.84
C LEU A 379 -1.67 19.08 15.37
N GLU A 380 -0.69 19.69 16.03
CA GLU A 380 -0.79 20.06 17.45
C GLU A 380 -1.77 21.25 17.54
N ALA A 381 -2.96 21.01 18.09
CA ALA A 381 -4.13 21.86 17.94
C ALA A 381 -4.65 22.42 19.28
N GLU A 382 -3.85 22.38 20.35
CA GLU A 382 -4.21 22.76 21.71
C GLU A 382 -4.71 24.20 21.87
N GLU A 383 -4.21 25.09 21.01
CA GLU A 383 -4.54 26.52 21.01
C GLU A 383 -5.71 26.86 20.08
N TYR A 384 -6.24 25.89 19.35
CA TYR A 384 -7.25 26.13 18.32
C TYR A 384 -8.63 25.69 18.75
N THR A 385 -9.60 26.55 18.50
CA THR A 385 -11.03 26.29 18.70
C THR A 385 -11.71 25.94 17.38
N ILE A 386 -12.44 24.83 17.35
CA ILE A 386 -13.28 24.47 16.20
C ILE A 386 -14.40 25.49 16.03
N LYS A 387 -14.49 26.06 14.83
CA LYS A 387 -15.63 26.89 14.40
C LYS A 387 -16.41 26.22 13.27
N PRO A 388 -17.74 26.12 13.39
CA PRO A 388 -18.59 25.70 12.30
C PRO A 388 -18.40 26.61 11.07
N GLY A 389 -18.19 25.99 9.91
CA GLY A 389 -18.16 26.72 8.65
C GLY A 389 -19.55 27.20 8.23
N LYS A 390 -19.61 28.38 7.62
CA LYS A 390 -20.84 29.05 7.16
C LYS A 390 -21.05 28.88 5.66
N VAL A 391 -22.25 29.24 5.20
CA VAL A 391 -22.58 29.35 3.77
C VAL A 391 -22.29 30.77 3.29
N TYR A 392 -21.48 30.90 2.23
CA TYR A 392 -21.20 32.17 1.58
C TYR A 392 -22.50 32.81 1.06
N PRO A 393 -22.76 34.10 1.33
CA PRO A 393 -24.07 34.71 1.06
C PRO A 393 -24.40 34.83 -0.42
N ASN A 394 -23.41 34.99 -1.30
CA ASN A 394 -23.66 35.13 -2.73
C ASN A 394 -23.87 33.75 -3.37
N ILE A 395 -24.88 33.69 -4.23
CA ILE A 395 -25.18 32.50 -5.03
C ILE A 395 -24.54 32.68 -6.39
N LEU A 396 -23.81 31.66 -6.84
CA LEU A 396 -23.22 31.63 -8.18
C LEU A 396 -24.18 30.98 -9.17
N LYS A 397 -24.15 31.41 -10.44
CA LYS A 397 -25.00 30.79 -11.46
C LYS A 397 -24.46 29.42 -11.88
N ASN A 398 -23.14 29.28 -11.93
CA ASN A 398 -22.43 28.09 -12.41
C ASN A 398 -21.12 27.88 -11.60
N ILE A 399 -20.47 26.73 -11.79
CA ILE A 399 -19.26 26.37 -11.01
C ILE A 399 -18.04 27.15 -11.51
N GLU A 400 -18.02 27.53 -12.78
CA GLU A 400 -16.90 28.22 -13.42
C GLU A 400 -16.65 29.60 -12.80
N GLU A 401 -17.69 30.24 -12.26
CA GLU A 401 -17.61 31.49 -11.49
C GLU A 401 -16.74 31.39 -10.23
N LEU A 402 -16.48 30.19 -9.68
CA LEU A 402 -15.54 30.04 -8.55
C LEU A 402 -14.13 30.53 -8.90
N SER A 403 -13.71 30.46 -10.17
CA SER A 403 -12.40 30.94 -10.61
C SER A 403 -12.20 32.45 -10.46
N GLN A 404 -13.29 33.20 -10.34
CA GLN A 404 -13.28 34.66 -10.15
C GLN A 404 -13.25 35.04 -8.67
N LEU A 405 -13.45 34.07 -7.78
CA LEU A 405 -13.48 34.28 -6.34
C LEU A 405 -12.11 34.04 -5.72
N LYS A 406 -11.81 34.85 -4.70
CA LYS A 406 -10.69 34.59 -3.80
C LYS A 406 -11.11 33.62 -2.71
N VAL A 407 -11.16 32.32 -3.04
CA VAL A 407 -11.67 31.27 -2.13
C VAL A 407 -10.95 31.27 -0.78
N MET A 408 -9.66 31.57 -0.74
CA MET A 408 -8.92 31.67 0.53
C MET A 408 -9.40 32.80 1.44
N GLU A 409 -9.75 33.97 0.89
CA GLU A 409 -10.32 35.08 1.69
C GLU A 409 -11.73 34.72 2.19
N ILE A 410 -12.49 33.96 1.40
CA ILE A 410 -13.81 33.43 1.78
C ILE A 410 -13.69 32.45 2.95
N LEU A 411 -12.71 31.52 2.91
CA LEU A 411 -12.43 30.61 4.02
C LEU A 411 -12.00 31.35 5.29
N LYS A 412 -11.08 32.32 5.18
CA LYS A 412 -10.66 33.19 6.31
C LYS A 412 -11.85 33.89 6.97
N SER A 413 -12.82 34.31 6.15
CA SER A 413 -14.04 34.99 6.61
C SER A 413 -15.08 34.05 7.23
N GLY A 414 -14.80 32.75 7.31
CA GLY A 414 -15.66 31.79 8.01
C GLY A 414 -16.54 30.91 7.13
N TYR A 415 -16.43 31.01 5.80
CA TYR A 415 -17.35 30.33 4.88
C TYR A 415 -16.70 29.10 4.23
N THR A 416 -17.29 27.93 4.44
CA THR A 416 -16.79 26.64 3.90
C THR A 416 -17.74 26.01 2.89
N TYR A 417 -18.88 26.65 2.63
CA TYR A 417 -19.88 26.25 1.64
C TYR A 417 -20.24 27.41 0.72
N ILE A 418 -20.51 27.13 -0.56
CA ILE A 418 -21.01 28.10 -1.52
C ILE A 418 -22.19 27.53 -2.32
N ARG A 419 -23.22 28.35 -2.53
CA ARG A 419 -24.41 27.95 -3.29
C ARG A 419 -24.18 28.18 -4.79
N VAL A 420 -24.55 27.18 -5.59
CA VAL A 420 -24.50 27.26 -7.06
C VAL A 420 -25.85 26.83 -7.62
N GLU A 421 -26.43 27.63 -8.51
CA GLU A 421 -27.72 27.34 -9.15
C GLU A 421 -27.65 26.14 -10.09
N ASN A 422 -26.71 26.17 -11.03
CA ASN A 422 -26.59 25.17 -12.09
C ASN A 422 -25.35 24.30 -11.85
N ILE A 423 -25.56 23.16 -11.18
CA ILE A 423 -24.50 22.18 -10.91
C ILE A 423 -24.68 20.99 -11.86
N PRO A 424 -23.72 20.67 -12.76
CA PRO A 424 -23.84 19.57 -13.72
C PRO A 424 -24.17 18.23 -13.05
N GLU A 425 -25.26 17.56 -13.45
CA GLU A 425 -25.87 16.43 -12.73
C GLU A 425 -24.89 15.32 -12.35
N LYS A 426 -23.88 15.04 -13.18
CA LYS A 426 -22.89 13.97 -12.93
C LYS A 426 -21.72 14.39 -12.03
N LYS A 427 -21.51 15.69 -11.76
CA LYS A 427 -20.41 16.16 -10.91
C LYS A 427 -20.71 15.86 -9.43
N ARG A 428 -19.72 15.32 -8.71
CA ARG A 428 -19.84 14.90 -7.29
C ARG A 428 -18.84 15.59 -6.36
N PHE A 429 -17.76 16.14 -6.91
CA PHE A 429 -16.70 16.80 -6.16
C PHE A 429 -16.15 18.00 -6.95
N SER A 430 -15.35 18.82 -6.27
CA SER A 430 -14.71 20.03 -6.80
C SER A 430 -13.26 20.10 -6.34
N GLU A 431 -12.38 20.61 -7.19
CA GLU A 431 -10.98 20.89 -6.87
C GLU A 431 -10.79 22.25 -6.16
N TRP A 432 -11.89 22.99 -5.96
CA TRP A 432 -11.87 24.19 -5.13
C TRP A 432 -11.97 23.81 -3.64
N PRO A 433 -11.20 24.46 -2.74
CA PRO A 433 -11.18 24.19 -1.30
C PRO A 433 -12.42 24.72 -0.56
N ILE A 434 -13.61 24.50 -1.13
CA ILE A 434 -14.90 24.90 -0.57
C ILE A 434 -15.99 23.96 -1.06
N HIS A 435 -16.90 23.54 -0.18
CA HIS A 435 -18.02 22.71 -0.61
C HIS A 435 -18.97 23.49 -1.50
N ILE A 436 -19.44 22.84 -2.55
CA ILE A 436 -20.49 23.38 -3.41
C ILE A 436 -21.81 22.75 -2.98
N ILE A 437 -22.83 23.57 -2.77
CA ILE A 437 -24.15 23.12 -2.36
C ILE A 437 -25.22 23.58 -3.35
N GLY A 438 -26.22 22.73 -3.60
CA GLY A 438 -27.37 23.07 -4.42
C GLY A 438 -28.27 24.13 -3.77
N PRO A 439 -29.18 24.78 -4.54
CA PRO A 439 -30.01 25.87 -4.04
C PRO A 439 -30.86 25.48 -2.82
N SER A 440 -31.43 24.28 -2.84
CA SER A 440 -32.29 23.72 -1.78
C SER A 440 -31.52 23.03 -0.65
N TYR A 441 -30.22 22.80 -0.80
CA TYR A 441 -29.44 22.07 0.20
C TYR A 441 -29.35 22.88 1.48
N LYS A 442 -29.68 22.24 2.60
CA LYS A 442 -29.58 22.82 3.94
C LYS A 442 -28.36 22.25 4.65
N VAL A 443 -27.41 23.12 4.96
CA VAL A 443 -26.27 22.76 5.81
C VAL A 443 -26.81 22.57 7.23
N SER A 444 -26.70 21.36 7.75
CA SER A 444 -27.09 21.04 9.12
C SER A 444 -26.29 21.85 10.12
N LYS A 445 -26.87 22.09 11.30
CA LYS A 445 -26.12 22.63 12.43
C LYS A 445 -24.93 21.71 12.69
N PHE A 446 -23.73 22.29 12.78
CA PHE A 446 -22.52 21.53 13.08
C PHE A 446 -22.62 20.90 14.46
N ASP A 447 -22.36 19.60 14.50
CA ASP A 447 -22.33 18.77 15.70
C ASP A 447 -21.19 17.77 15.52
N LEU A 448 -20.15 17.87 16.36
CA LEU A 448 -18.95 17.07 16.21
C LEU A 448 -19.19 15.65 16.74
N GLN A 449 -19.24 14.70 15.82
CA GLN A 449 -19.41 13.27 16.14
C GLN A 449 -18.71 12.40 15.10
N VAL A 450 -18.40 11.16 15.50
CA VAL A 450 -17.87 10.14 14.59
C VAL A 450 -18.84 9.93 13.41
N GLY A 451 -18.27 9.80 12.21
CA GLY A 451 -19.03 9.55 10.97
C GLY A 451 -19.51 10.80 10.23
N ILE A 452 -19.32 12.02 10.74
CA ILE A 452 -19.60 13.24 9.94
C ILE A 452 -18.48 13.49 8.94
N ASN A 453 -18.78 14.26 7.88
CA ASN A 453 -17.74 14.83 7.04
C ASN A 453 -16.98 15.92 7.84
N PRO A 454 -15.65 15.82 7.98
CA PRO A 454 -14.88 16.80 8.72
C PRO A 454 -14.71 18.05 7.86
N THR A 455 -15.60 19.03 8.11
CA THR A 455 -15.50 20.37 7.54
C THR A 455 -15.79 21.45 8.59
N PHE A 456 -14.75 22.17 8.98
CA PHE A 456 -14.77 23.21 10.01
C PHE A 456 -13.49 24.06 9.94
N LEU A 457 -13.46 25.17 10.67
CA LEU A 457 -12.30 26.05 10.79
C LEU A 457 -11.64 25.87 12.14
N LEU A 458 -10.34 26.16 12.21
CA LEU A 458 -9.57 26.21 13.43
C LEU A 458 -9.20 27.68 13.69
N GLU A 459 -9.82 28.25 14.71
CA GLU A 459 -9.64 29.64 15.14
C GLU A 459 -8.64 29.71 16.29
N LYS A 460 -7.69 30.64 16.20
CA LYS A 460 -6.78 31.03 17.27
C LYS A 460 -6.81 32.56 17.38
N ASP A 461 -6.91 33.07 18.61
CA ASP A 461 -6.92 34.51 18.90
C ASP A 461 -7.97 35.33 18.10
N GLY A 462 -9.10 34.70 17.75
CA GLY A 462 -10.18 35.32 16.97
C GLY A 462 -9.97 35.31 15.44
N GLU A 463 -8.88 34.72 14.96
CA GLU A 463 -8.56 34.58 13.54
C GLU A 463 -8.61 33.11 13.10
N ASN A 464 -9.22 32.85 11.93
CA ASN A 464 -9.19 31.51 11.33
C ASN A 464 -7.83 31.30 10.67
N GLU A 465 -6.99 30.45 11.26
CA GLU A 465 -5.66 30.13 10.72
C GLU A 465 -5.67 28.89 9.82
N PHE A 466 -6.53 27.91 10.13
CA PHE A 466 -6.67 26.71 9.31
C PHE A 466 -8.12 26.42 8.95
N ALA A 467 -8.29 25.78 7.79
CA ALA A 467 -9.54 25.13 7.41
C ALA A 467 -9.31 23.61 7.30
N ILE A 468 -10.26 22.84 7.82
CA ILE A 468 -10.45 21.45 7.46
C ILE A 468 -11.59 21.41 6.45
N ILE A 469 -11.32 21.03 5.20
CA ILE A 469 -12.34 20.89 4.16
C ILE A 469 -12.32 19.44 3.67
N ASN A 470 -13.41 18.71 3.87
CA ASN A 470 -13.48 17.29 3.52
C ASN A 470 -12.26 16.49 4.06
N GLY A 471 -11.83 16.79 5.29
CA GLY A 471 -10.69 16.12 5.95
C GLY A 471 -9.29 16.52 5.47
N PHE A 472 -9.18 17.53 4.62
CA PHE A 472 -7.90 18.12 4.22
C PHE A 472 -7.60 19.35 5.05
N LEU A 473 -6.40 19.39 5.64
CA LEU A 473 -5.87 20.55 6.34
C LEU A 473 -5.34 21.58 5.33
N ILE A 474 -5.75 22.83 5.51
CA ILE A 474 -5.35 23.97 4.69
C ILE A 474 -4.90 25.09 5.63
N ASN A 475 -3.66 25.55 5.48
CA ASN A 475 -3.17 26.76 6.11
C ASN A 475 -3.74 27.98 5.38
N LEU A 476 -4.53 28.80 6.07
CA LEU A 476 -5.21 29.93 5.44
C LEU A 476 -4.25 31.09 5.16
N SER A 477 -3.19 31.24 5.93
CA SER A 477 -2.20 32.30 5.74
C SER A 477 -1.34 32.08 4.50
N THR A 478 -0.86 30.87 4.28
CA THR A 478 0.02 30.54 3.14
C THR A 478 -0.72 29.96 1.94
N GLY A 479 -1.91 29.39 2.16
CA GLY A 479 -2.60 28.57 1.15
C GLY A 479 -2.04 27.15 1.04
N ASP A 480 -1.03 26.80 1.85
CA ASP A 480 -0.42 25.48 1.81
C ASP A 480 -1.38 24.41 2.32
N GLY A 481 -1.38 23.28 1.65
CA GLY A 481 -2.15 22.10 2.04
C GLY A 481 -2.14 21.07 0.90
N LYS A 482 -2.29 19.79 1.26
CA LYS A 482 -2.44 18.70 0.28
C LYS A 482 -3.90 18.50 -0.12
N PHE A 483 -4.60 19.60 -0.38
CA PHE A 483 -6.02 19.57 -0.73
C PHE A 483 -6.21 18.82 -2.05
N LYS A 484 -7.20 17.91 -2.07
CA LYS A 484 -7.53 17.13 -3.28
C LYS A 484 -8.92 17.45 -3.79
N ASN A 485 -9.94 17.38 -2.93
CA ASN A 485 -11.29 17.72 -3.34
C ASN A 485 -12.20 18.12 -2.17
N ALA A 486 -13.19 18.94 -2.51
CA ALA A 486 -14.38 19.19 -1.71
C ALA A 486 -15.57 18.45 -2.33
N LEU A 487 -16.61 18.25 -1.55
CA LEU A 487 -17.85 17.61 -1.99
C LEU A 487 -18.81 18.59 -2.66
N ILE A 488 -19.57 18.09 -3.62
CA ILE A 488 -20.77 18.73 -4.18
C ILE A 488 -21.99 18.06 -3.55
N LEU A 489 -22.81 18.83 -2.82
CA LEU A 489 -23.96 18.35 -2.06
C LEU A 489 -25.25 18.95 -2.65
N ARG A 490 -26.32 18.16 -2.78
CA ARG A 490 -27.57 18.60 -3.43
C ARG A 490 -28.77 18.33 -2.55
#